data_AF-A0A829PPL7-F1
#
_entry.id   AF-A0A829PPL7-F1
#
_cell.length_a   1.000
_cell.length_b   1.000
_cell.length_c   1.000
_cell.angle_alpha   90.00
_cell.angle_beta   90.00
_cell.angle_gamma   90.00
#
_symmetry.space_group_name_H-M   'P 1'
#
loop_
_entity.id
_entity.type
_entity.pdbx_description
1 polymer ?
#
loop_
_entity_poly.entity_id
_entity_poly.type
_entity_poly.pdbx_seq_one_letter_code
_entity_poly.pdbx_strand_id
1 'polypeptide(L)'
;MGIETEFGVTCTFHGHRRLSPDEVARYLFRRVVSWGRSSNVFLRNGARLYLDVGSHPEYATAECDSLVQLVTHDRAGERVLEDLLVDAEQRLSDEGIGGDIYLFKNNTDSAGNSYGCHENYLIVRAGEFSRISDVLLPFLVTRQLICGAGKVLQTPKAATYCLSQRAEHIWEGVSSATTRSRPIINTRDEPHADAEKYRRLHVIVGDSNMAETTTMLKVGTAALVLEMIESGVAFRDFSLDNPIRAIREVSHDLTGRRPGQAGRGPSGQCPGHPARVPRACRRASEHPRTQRAGRAGRRALGPHP
;
A
#
# COMPACT_ATOMS: atom_id res chain seq x y z
N MET A 1 -1.42 2.72 13.87
CA MET A 1 -1.21 2.42 12.44
C MET A 1 -2.40 1.63 11.90
N GLY A 2 -2.69 1.72 10.62
CA GLY A 2 -3.81 1.00 9.97
C GLY A 2 -3.55 0.74 8.48
N ILE A 3 -4.24 -0.23 7.90
CA ILE A 3 -4.20 -0.57 6.47
C ILE A 3 -5.61 -0.53 5.91
N GLU A 4 -5.77 0.06 4.72
CA GLU A 4 -6.98 0.03 3.89
C GLU A 4 -6.65 -0.83 2.65
N THR A 5 -7.32 -1.95 2.46
CA THR A 5 -7.07 -2.83 1.30
C THR A 5 -8.33 -2.97 0.45
N GLU A 6 -8.25 -2.50 -0.80
CA GLU A 6 -9.23 -2.77 -1.84
C GLU A 6 -8.95 -4.12 -2.51
N PHE A 7 -10.02 -4.87 -2.82
CA PHE A 7 -9.94 -6.16 -3.48
C PHE A 7 -10.53 -6.09 -4.90
N GLY A 8 -9.77 -6.60 -5.87
CA GLY A 8 -10.30 -6.85 -7.21
C GLY A 8 -11.34 -7.97 -7.15
N VAL A 9 -12.42 -7.85 -7.92
CA VAL A 9 -13.51 -8.84 -7.93
C VAL A 9 -13.93 -9.21 -9.35
N THR A 10 -14.16 -10.49 -9.61
CA THR A 10 -14.74 -10.97 -10.87
C THR A 10 -15.57 -12.23 -10.63
N CYS A 11 -16.49 -12.52 -11.54
CA CYS A 11 -17.24 -13.77 -11.57
C CYS A 11 -17.19 -14.35 -12.98
N THR A 12 -16.76 -15.60 -13.08
CA THR A 12 -16.60 -16.29 -14.37
C THR A 12 -17.34 -17.61 -14.42
N PHE A 13 -17.83 -17.99 -15.59
CA PHE A 13 -18.43 -19.28 -15.85
C PHE A 13 -17.86 -19.82 -17.17
N HIS A 14 -17.23 -21.01 -17.13
CA HIS A 14 -16.52 -21.60 -18.27
C HIS A 14 -15.53 -20.65 -18.97
N GLY A 15 -14.76 -19.89 -18.18
CA GLY A 15 -13.73 -18.98 -18.71
C GLY A 15 -14.26 -17.64 -19.24
N HIS A 16 -15.58 -17.42 -19.22
CA HIS A 16 -16.19 -16.16 -19.63
C HIS A 16 -16.72 -15.39 -18.43
N ARG A 17 -16.61 -14.05 -18.45
CA ARG A 17 -17.20 -13.20 -17.42
C ARG A 17 -18.72 -13.40 -17.39
N ARG A 18 -19.25 -13.77 -16.23
CA ARG A 18 -20.66 -14.06 -16.03
C ARG A 18 -21.43 -12.87 -15.49
N LEU A 19 -20.87 -12.20 -14.49
CA LEU A 19 -21.43 -11.01 -13.86
C LEU A 19 -20.44 -9.84 -13.94
N SER A 20 -20.95 -8.62 -13.97
CA SER A 20 -20.13 -7.41 -13.82
C SER A 20 -19.58 -7.29 -12.38
N PRO A 21 -18.45 -6.61 -12.17
CA PRO A 21 -17.91 -6.37 -10.82
C PRO A 21 -18.95 -5.78 -9.85
N ASP A 22 -19.77 -4.84 -10.31
CA ASP A 22 -20.84 -4.22 -9.53
C ASP A 22 -21.91 -5.23 -9.09
N GLU A 23 -22.29 -6.17 -9.96
CA GLU A 23 -23.23 -7.24 -9.60
C GLU A 23 -22.63 -8.18 -8.57
N VAL A 24 -21.38 -8.60 -8.76
CA VAL A 24 -20.69 -9.48 -7.80
C VAL A 24 -20.53 -8.79 -6.45
N ALA A 25 -20.15 -7.51 -6.43
CA ALA A 25 -20.07 -6.70 -5.22
C ALA A 25 -21.41 -6.64 -4.48
N ARG A 26 -22.53 -6.51 -5.20
CA ARG A 26 -23.88 -6.57 -4.60
C ARG A 26 -24.19 -7.93 -4.00
N TYR A 27 -23.79 -9.04 -4.63
CA TYR A 27 -23.95 -10.38 -4.05
C TYR A 27 -23.14 -10.55 -2.77
N LEU A 28 -21.86 -10.17 -2.79
CA LEU A 28 -20.98 -10.18 -1.62
C LEU A 28 -21.59 -9.38 -0.46
N PHE A 29 -21.99 -8.14 -0.72
CA PHE A 29 -22.49 -7.22 0.31
C PHE A 29 -23.97 -7.39 0.64
N ARG A 30 -24.72 -8.30 0.00
CA ARG A 30 -26.14 -8.51 0.33
C ARG A 30 -26.32 -8.92 1.80
N ARG A 31 -25.42 -9.77 2.33
CA ARG A 31 -25.40 -10.11 3.75
C ARG A 31 -25.01 -8.89 4.60
N VAL A 32 -24.06 -8.10 4.10
CA VAL A 32 -23.58 -6.88 4.79
C VAL A 32 -24.68 -5.84 4.96
N VAL A 33 -25.49 -5.65 3.93
CA VAL A 33 -26.61 -4.72 3.94
C VAL A 33 -27.75 -5.24 4.81
N SER A 34 -28.02 -6.55 4.86
CA SER A 34 -29.16 -7.09 5.61
C SER A 34 -29.04 -6.89 7.13
N TRP A 35 -27.87 -7.16 7.72
CA TRP A 35 -27.61 -6.92 9.14
C TRP A 35 -27.13 -5.49 9.47
N GLY A 36 -26.41 -4.82 8.57
CA GLY A 36 -25.79 -3.51 8.81
C GLY A 36 -26.56 -2.31 8.26
N ARG A 37 -27.62 -2.55 7.47
CA ARG A 37 -28.46 -1.54 6.78
C ARG A 37 -27.70 -0.59 5.85
N SER A 38 -26.44 -0.88 5.57
CA SER A 38 -25.52 -0.05 4.79
C SER A 38 -24.48 -0.95 4.12
N SER A 39 -23.97 -0.54 2.96
CA SER A 39 -22.79 -1.16 2.33
C SER A 39 -21.48 -0.68 2.94
N ASN A 40 -21.54 0.13 3.99
CA ASN A 40 -20.41 0.66 4.76
C ASN A 40 -20.70 0.46 6.24
N VAL A 41 -19.97 -0.45 6.88
CA VAL A 41 -20.22 -0.91 8.24
C VAL A 41 -18.93 -1.02 9.04
N PHE A 42 -19.06 -0.92 10.37
CA PHE A 42 -18.01 -1.31 11.30
C PHE A 42 -18.27 -2.72 11.82
N LEU A 43 -17.22 -3.54 11.84
CA LEU A 43 -17.25 -4.92 12.29
C LEU A 43 -16.95 -5.02 13.79
N ARG A 44 -17.27 -6.16 14.40
CA ARG A 44 -17.03 -6.40 15.84
C ARG A 44 -15.57 -6.34 16.25
N ASN A 45 -14.64 -6.59 15.32
CA ASN A 45 -13.21 -6.47 15.55
C ASN A 45 -12.69 -5.03 15.39
N GLY A 46 -13.57 -4.03 15.23
CA GLY A 46 -13.22 -2.62 15.06
C GLY A 46 -12.85 -2.21 13.63
N ALA A 47 -12.71 -3.16 12.71
CA ALA A 47 -12.43 -2.86 11.31
C ALA A 47 -13.65 -2.25 10.61
N ARG A 48 -13.41 -1.52 9.52
CA ARG A 48 -14.45 -1.00 8.64
C ARG A 48 -14.46 -1.79 7.34
N LEU A 49 -15.64 -2.22 6.92
CA LEU A 49 -15.86 -2.94 5.67
C LEU A 49 -16.85 -2.14 4.81
N TYR A 50 -16.45 -1.81 3.59
CA TYR A 50 -17.28 -1.02 2.70
C TYR A 50 -17.05 -1.30 1.22
N LEU A 51 -17.91 -0.77 0.35
CA LEU A 51 -17.67 -0.70 -1.08
C LEU A 51 -17.09 0.67 -1.42
N ASP A 52 -15.88 0.69 -1.98
CA ASP A 52 -15.22 1.92 -2.43
C ASP A 52 -15.58 2.26 -3.89
N VAL A 53 -15.01 3.34 -4.42
CA VAL A 53 -15.17 3.79 -5.79
C VAL A 53 -14.83 2.67 -6.78
N GLY A 54 -15.74 2.39 -7.71
CA GLY A 54 -15.59 1.29 -8.67
C GLY A 54 -16.07 -0.07 -8.14
N SER A 55 -16.80 -0.08 -7.02
CA SER A 55 -17.42 -1.27 -6.42
C SER A 55 -16.42 -2.31 -5.92
N HIS A 56 -15.18 -1.90 -5.63
CA HIS A 56 -14.22 -2.77 -4.95
C HIS A 56 -14.63 -2.96 -3.49
N PRO A 57 -14.73 -4.20 -3.00
CA PRO A 57 -14.75 -4.47 -1.57
C PRO A 57 -13.48 -3.90 -0.92
N GLU A 58 -13.65 -3.07 0.09
CA GLU A 58 -12.55 -2.51 0.85
C GLU A 58 -12.66 -2.87 2.33
N TYR A 59 -11.57 -3.39 2.88
CA TYR A 59 -11.40 -3.65 4.30
C TYR A 59 -10.34 -2.73 4.88
N ALA A 60 -10.75 -1.89 5.83
CA ALA A 60 -9.86 -1.04 6.61
C ALA A 60 -9.70 -1.62 8.02
N THR A 61 -8.47 -1.92 8.41
CA THR A 61 -8.16 -2.49 9.73
C THR A 61 -8.62 -1.57 10.86
N ALA A 62 -8.92 -2.14 12.02
CA ALA A 62 -8.94 -1.36 13.27
C ALA A 62 -7.57 -0.70 13.53
N GLU A 63 -7.54 0.32 14.38
CA GLU A 63 -6.31 0.96 14.80
C GLU A 63 -5.43 -0.03 15.57
N CYS A 64 -4.19 -0.21 15.10
CA CYS A 64 -3.22 -1.11 15.72
C CYS A 64 -2.04 -0.32 16.28
N ASP A 65 -1.51 -0.73 17.43
CA ASP A 65 -0.33 -0.11 18.07
C ASP A 65 0.94 -0.96 17.94
N SER A 66 0.83 -2.15 17.36
CA SER A 66 1.95 -3.05 17.07
C SER A 66 1.86 -3.64 15.66
N LEU A 67 3.03 -3.96 15.07
CA LEU A 67 3.11 -4.53 13.72
C LEU A 67 2.47 -5.91 13.63
N VAL A 68 2.61 -6.73 14.67
CA VAL A 68 2.02 -8.08 14.71
C VAL A 68 0.50 -7.95 14.69
N GLN A 69 -0.07 -7.09 15.53
CA GLN A 69 -1.51 -6.83 15.56
C GLN A 69 -2.01 -6.33 14.20
N LEU A 70 -1.30 -5.38 13.57
CA LEU A 70 -1.69 -4.87 12.25
C LEU A 70 -1.75 -5.97 11.19
N VAL A 71 -0.70 -6.81 11.11
CA VAL A 71 -0.66 -7.93 10.16
C VAL A 71 -1.78 -8.94 10.46
N THR A 72 -2.05 -9.22 11.73
CA THR A 72 -3.18 -10.07 12.13
C THR A 72 -4.52 -9.47 11.69
N HIS A 73 -4.75 -8.16 11.84
CA HIS A 73 -5.98 -7.51 11.39
C HIS A 73 -6.12 -7.48 9.87
N ASP A 74 -5.03 -7.25 9.13
CA ASP A 74 -5.00 -7.31 7.66
C ASP A 74 -5.37 -8.72 7.16
N ARG A 75 -4.83 -9.76 7.81
CA ARG A 75 -5.19 -11.16 7.53
C ARG A 75 -6.61 -11.52 7.92
N ALA A 76 -7.12 -10.96 9.02
CA ALA A 76 -8.51 -11.13 9.38
C ALA A 76 -9.44 -10.55 8.31
N GLY A 77 -9.05 -9.46 7.64
CA GLY A 77 -9.77 -8.91 6.49
C GLY A 77 -9.91 -9.91 5.34
N GLU A 78 -8.82 -10.59 4.98
CA GLU A 78 -8.86 -11.65 3.95
C GLU A 78 -9.87 -12.74 4.30
N ARG A 79 -9.92 -13.19 5.57
CA ARG A 79 -10.88 -14.21 6.03
C ARG A 79 -12.32 -13.73 6.01
N VAL A 80 -12.57 -12.48 6.43
CA VAL A 80 -13.92 -11.89 6.36
C VAL A 80 -14.41 -11.83 4.92
N LEU A 81 -13.55 -11.46 3.98
CA LEU A 81 -13.90 -11.39 2.56
C LEU A 81 -14.09 -12.78 1.94
N GLU A 82 -13.29 -13.77 2.35
CA GLU A 82 -13.45 -15.18 1.98
C GLU A 82 -14.81 -15.74 2.44
N ASP A 83 -15.23 -15.47 3.68
CA ASP A 83 -16.54 -15.88 4.19
C ASP A 83 -17.69 -15.25 3.37
N LEU A 84 -17.56 -13.98 3.00
CA LEU A 84 -18.56 -13.29 2.15
C LEU A 84 -18.61 -13.87 0.74
N LEU A 85 -17.47 -14.30 0.20
CA LEU A 85 -17.36 -14.98 -1.08
C LEU A 85 -18.12 -16.30 -1.05
N VAL A 86 -17.86 -17.15 -0.06
CA VAL A 86 -18.53 -18.45 0.09
C VAL A 86 -20.05 -18.27 0.19
N ASP A 87 -20.51 -17.31 1.00
CA ASP A 87 -21.94 -16.99 1.08
C ASP A 87 -22.52 -16.50 -0.25
N ALA A 88 -21.76 -15.71 -1.02
CA ALA A 88 -22.19 -15.19 -2.32
C ALA A 88 -22.31 -16.31 -3.36
N GLU A 89 -21.34 -17.21 -3.42
CA GLU A 89 -21.38 -18.37 -4.33
C GLU A 89 -22.53 -19.32 -4.03
N GLN A 90 -22.79 -19.60 -2.74
CA GLN A 90 -23.96 -20.40 -2.35
C GLN A 90 -25.26 -19.76 -2.84
N ARG A 91 -25.41 -18.44 -2.71
CA ARG A 91 -26.59 -17.72 -3.18
C ARG A 91 -26.72 -17.73 -4.70
N LEU A 92 -25.62 -17.58 -5.43
CA LEU A 92 -25.64 -17.72 -6.89
C LEU A 92 -26.12 -19.13 -7.28
N SER A 93 -25.61 -20.16 -6.61
CA SER A 93 -26.03 -21.55 -6.82
C SER A 93 -27.52 -21.76 -6.53
N ASP A 94 -28.02 -21.25 -5.40
CA ASP A 94 -29.43 -21.35 -5.00
C ASP A 94 -30.37 -20.65 -6.01
N GLU A 95 -29.91 -19.55 -6.63
CA GLU A 95 -30.63 -18.83 -7.69
C GLU A 95 -30.46 -19.48 -9.08
N GLY A 96 -29.76 -20.61 -9.19
CA GLY A 96 -29.51 -21.32 -10.44
C GLY A 96 -28.49 -20.63 -11.35
N ILE A 97 -27.71 -19.69 -10.82
CA ILE A 97 -26.68 -18.95 -11.53
C ILE A 97 -25.33 -19.65 -11.32
N GLY A 98 -24.87 -20.39 -12.33
CA GLY A 98 -23.51 -20.94 -12.33
C GLY A 98 -22.45 -19.84 -12.49
N GLY A 99 -21.39 -19.92 -11.69
CA GLY A 99 -20.22 -19.06 -11.80
C GLY A 99 -19.34 -19.11 -10.54
N ASP A 100 -18.04 -19.01 -10.74
CA ASP A 100 -17.03 -18.93 -9.67
C ASP A 100 -16.70 -17.45 -9.42
N ILE A 101 -16.69 -17.03 -8.16
CA ILE A 101 -16.29 -15.68 -7.75
C ILE A 101 -14.82 -15.70 -7.36
N TYR A 102 -14.06 -14.71 -7.83
CA TYR A 102 -12.67 -14.52 -7.44
C TYR A 102 -12.48 -13.15 -6.81
N LEU A 103 -11.78 -13.15 -5.67
CA LEU A 103 -11.27 -11.95 -5.01
C LEU A 103 -9.76 -11.91 -5.11
N PHE A 104 -9.22 -10.75 -5.49
CA PHE A 104 -7.79 -10.54 -5.69
C PHE A 104 -7.27 -9.46 -4.76
N LYS A 105 -6.35 -9.85 -3.87
CA LYS A 105 -5.51 -8.90 -3.11
C LYS A 105 -4.29 -8.53 -3.94
N ASN A 106 -4.51 -7.71 -4.95
CA ASN A 106 -3.50 -7.13 -5.83
C ASN A 106 -3.83 -5.63 -6.05
N ASN A 107 -3.29 -4.98 -7.09
CA ASN A 107 -3.52 -3.55 -7.31
C ASN A 107 -3.94 -3.15 -8.71
N THR A 108 -4.02 -4.11 -9.65
CA THR A 108 -4.39 -3.81 -11.04
C THR A 108 -5.17 -4.94 -11.67
N ASP A 109 -6.14 -4.60 -12.51
CA ASP A 109 -6.85 -5.57 -13.35
C ASP A 109 -6.26 -5.62 -14.78
N SER A 110 -6.82 -6.51 -15.61
CA SER A 110 -6.45 -6.65 -17.03
C SER A 110 -6.93 -5.51 -17.92
N ALA A 111 -7.89 -4.70 -17.45
CA ALA A 111 -8.37 -3.51 -18.14
C ALA A 111 -7.47 -2.28 -17.89
N GLY A 112 -6.47 -2.41 -17.01
CA GLY A 112 -5.53 -1.34 -16.67
C GLY A 112 -6.02 -0.43 -15.55
N ASN A 113 -7.14 -0.76 -14.89
CA ASN A 113 -7.57 -0.05 -13.69
C ASN A 113 -6.63 -0.38 -12.52
N SER A 114 -6.56 0.52 -11.55
CA SER A 114 -5.79 0.29 -10.33
C SER A 114 -6.56 0.67 -9.07
N TYR A 115 -6.42 -0.17 -8.06
CA TYR A 115 -6.99 -0.06 -6.71
C TYR A 115 -5.87 -0.19 -5.66
N GLY A 116 -6.11 0.35 -4.47
CA GLY A 116 -5.08 0.66 -3.48
C GLY A 116 -4.91 -0.34 -2.35
N CYS A 117 -3.71 -0.33 -1.76
CA CYS A 117 -3.46 -0.76 -0.40
C CYS A 117 -2.84 0.44 0.34
N HIS A 118 -3.63 1.17 1.09
CA HIS A 118 -3.18 2.39 1.76
C HIS A 118 -2.72 2.11 3.18
N GLU A 119 -1.71 2.85 3.61
CA GLU A 119 -1.13 2.77 4.94
C GLU A 119 -1.42 4.06 5.69
N ASN A 120 -1.83 3.93 6.95
CA ASN A 120 -2.17 5.03 7.83
C ASN A 120 -1.25 5.04 9.06
N TYR A 121 -0.56 6.15 9.28
CA TYR A 121 0.33 6.35 10.42
C TYR A 121 -0.14 7.54 11.25
N LEU A 122 -0.26 7.35 12.56
CA LEU A 122 -0.47 8.45 13.50
C LEU A 122 0.89 9.11 13.73
N ILE A 123 0.99 10.41 13.47
CA ILE A 123 2.22 11.19 13.69
C ILE A 123 1.91 12.40 14.59
N VAL A 124 2.92 12.87 15.32
CA VAL A 124 2.78 14.07 16.15
C VAL A 124 2.68 15.31 15.25
N ARG A 125 1.80 16.26 15.59
CA ARG A 125 1.59 17.50 14.80
C ARG A 125 2.75 18.50 14.90
N ALA A 126 3.69 18.29 15.81
CA ALA A 126 4.80 19.19 16.06
C ALA A 126 5.75 19.31 14.85
N GLY A 127 6.11 20.55 14.50
CA GLY A 127 7.03 20.85 13.40
C GLY A 127 6.36 20.95 12.03
N GLU A 128 7.18 21.26 11.03
CA GLU A 128 6.75 21.41 9.64
C GLU A 128 6.55 20.05 8.96
N PHE A 129 5.41 19.86 8.30
CA PHE A 129 5.12 18.63 7.55
C PHE A 129 6.11 18.39 6.41
N SER A 130 6.65 19.46 5.81
CA SER A 130 7.67 19.39 4.76
C SER A 130 8.88 18.55 5.17
N ARG A 131 9.31 18.68 6.43
CA ARG A 131 10.44 17.92 6.97
C ARG A 131 10.19 16.40 6.97
N ILE A 132 8.95 15.99 7.17
CA ILE A 132 8.54 14.58 7.08
C ILE A 132 8.56 14.15 5.62
N SER A 133 7.94 14.92 4.72
CA SER A 133 7.89 14.57 3.30
C SER A 133 9.27 14.52 2.63
N ASP A 134 10.20 15.41 2.99
CA ASP A 134 11.54 15.48 2.38
C ASP A 134 12.35 14.20 2.62
N VAL A 135 12.17 13.57 3.78
CA VAL A 135 12.84 12.31 4.13
C VAL A 135 12.04 11.09 3.68
N LEU A 136 10.72 11.14 3.84
CA LEU A 136 9.85 10.00 3.60
C LEU A 136 9.63 9.73 2.11
N LEU A 137 9.51 10.77 1.29
CA LEU A 137 9.20 10.63 -0.13
C LEU A 137 10.28 9.81 -0.89
N PRO A 138 11.60 10.10 -0.77
CA PRO A 138 12.62 9.29 -1.42
C PRO A 138 12.69 7.85 -0.88
N PHE A 139 12.43 7.67 0.41
CA PHE A 139 12.32 6.33 1.00
C PHE A 139 11.16 5.54 0.40
N LEU A 140 9.97 6.13 0.29
CA LEU A 140 8.79 5.48 -0.26
C LEU A 140 8.94 5.11 -1.73
N VAL A 141 9.59 5.98 -2.53
CA VAL A 141 9.92 5.70 -3.94
C VAL A 141 10.80 4.45 -4.08
N THR A 142 11.75 4.25 -3.16
CA THR A 142 12.73 3.15 -3.23
C THR A 142 12.29 1.90 -2.49
N ARG A 143 11.30 2.00 -1.59
CA ARG A 143 10.78 0.90 -0.76
C ARG A 143 10.24 -0.27 -1.58
N GLN A 144 9.77 -0.05 -2.81
CA GLN A 144 9.32 -1.11 -3.72
C GLN A 144 10.41 -2.17 -4.02
N LEU A 145 11.69 -1.84 -3.87
CA LEU A 145 12.80 -2.81 -3.96
C LEU A 145 12.69 -3.95 -2.95
N ILE A 146 12.11 -3.66 -1.77
CA ILE A 146 12.02 -4.62 -0.67
C ILE A 146 10.59 -5.11 -0.41
N CYS A 147 9.57 -4.41 -0.90
CA CYS A 147 8.17 -4.76 -0.63
C CYS A 147 7.24 -4.73 -1.85
N GLY A 148 7.76 -4.64 -3.06
CA GLY A 148 6.98 -4.76 -4.29
C GLY A 148 6.34 -6.14 -4.42
N ALA A 149 5.11 -6.22 -4.93
CA ALA A 149 4.39 -7.48 -5.14
C ALA A 149 4.67 -8.10 -6.52
N GLY A 150 5.32 -7.36 -7.42
CA GLY A 150 5.64 -7.80 -8.77
C GLY A 150 4.47 -7.69 -9.75
N LYS A 151 4.77 -7.33 -11.01
CA LYS A 151 3.82 -7.33 -12.12
C LYS A 151 4.53 -7.68 -13.42
N VAL A 152 3.88 -8.48 -14.26
CA VAL A 152 4.25 -8.57 -15.68
C VAL A 152 3.50 -7.46 -16.42
N LEU A 153 4.22 -6.42 -16.80
CA LEU A 153 3.69 -5.32 -17.60
C LEU A 153 3.79 -5.68 -19.09
N GLN A 154 2.64 -5.75 -19.75
CA GLN A 154 2.59 -5.89 -21.20
C GLN A 154 2.83 -4.52 -21.84
N THR A 155 3.90 -4.39 -22.61
CA THR A 155 4.15 -3.22 -23.46
C THR A 155 3.95 -3.59 -24.93
N PRO A 156 3.74 -2.63 -25.85
CA PRO A 156 3.63 -2.93 -27.28
C PRO A 156 4.83 -3.69 -27.86
N LYS A 157 6.01 -3.61 -27.21
CA LYS A 157 7.24 -4.26 -27.67
C LYS A 157 7.45 -5.64 -27.03
N ALA A 158 7.21 -5.75 -25.73
CA ALA A 158 7.47 -6.97 -24.96
C ALA A 158 6.78 -6.95 -23.58
N ALA A 159 6.58 -8.13 -23.02
CA ALA A 159 6.28 -8.30 -21.60
C ALA A 159 7.53 -8.04 -20.76
N THR A 160 7.45 -7.19 -19.74
CA THR A 160 8.55 -6.88 -18.82
C THR A 160 8.10 -7.10 -17.39
N TYR A 161 8.98 -7.64 -16.54
CA TYR A 161 8.71 -7.76 -15.11
C TYR A 161 9.07 -6.45 -14.40
N CYS A 162 8.13 -5.95 -13.60
CA CYS A 162 8.26 -4.77 -12.77
C CYS A 162 8.13 -5.16 -11.30
N LEU A 163 8.83 -4.45 -10.41
CA LEU A 163 8.80 -4.71 -8.96
C LEU A 163 7.48 -4.29 -8.32
N SER A 164 6.91 -3.16 -8.73
CA SER A 164 5.65 -2.64 -8.17
C SER A 164 4.51 -2.72 -9.17
N GLN A 165 3.32 -3.11 -8.66
CA GLN A 165 2.06 -3.03 -9.41
C GLN A 165 1.53 -1.59 -9.50
N ARG A 166 1.83 -0.76 -8.50
CA ARG A 166 1.31 0.60 -8.35
C ARG A 166 2.12 1.67 -9.07
N ALA A 167 3.42 1.48 -9.30
CA ALA A 167 4.33 2.53 -9.78
C ALA A 167 3.87 3.26 -11.07
N GLU A 168 3.25 2.56 -12.01
CA GLU A 168 2.73 3.17 -13.26
C GLU A 168 1.45 4.01 -13.05
N HIS A 169 0.76 3.82 -11.93
CA HIS A 169 -0.52 4.45 -11.62
C HIS A 169 -0.42 5.61 -10.61
N ILE A 170 0.80 6.01 -10.23
CA ILE A 170 1.10 7.14 -9.35
C ILE A 170 1.49 8.35 -10.20
N TRP A 171 0.94 9.54 -9.87
CA TRP A 171 1.10 10.75 -10.72
C TRP A 171 1.61 11.98 -9.97
N GLU A 172 1.47 12.04 -8.64
CA GLU A 172 1.97 13.16 -7.83
C GLU A 172 2.81 12.66 -6.65
N GLY A 173 3.72 13.50 -6.16
CA GLY A 173 4.54 13.16 -4.99
C GLY A 173 3.73 13.34 -3.71
N VAL A 174 3.15 14.52 -3.55
CA VAL A 174 2.41 14.92 -2.35
C VAL A 174 1.18 15.70 -2.79
N SER A 175 -0.02 15.33 -2.32
CA SER A 175 -1.28 15.97 -2.72
C SER A 175 -2.40 15.66 -1.74
N SER A 176 -3.46 16.47 -1.68
CA SER A 176 -4.64 16.18 -0.85
C SER A 176 -5.73 15.41 -1.59
N ALA A 177 -5.63 15.26 -2.91
CA ALA A 177 -6.63 14.58 -3.73
C ALA A 177 -6.42 13.05 -3.76
N THR A 178 -7.50 12.29 -3.61
CA THR A 178 -7.45 10.81 -3.56
C THR A 178 -7.80 10.12 -4.88
N THR A 179 -8.50 10.78 -5.81
CA THR A 179 -9.10 10.11 -6.99
C THR A 179 -8.55 10.51 -8.35
N ARG A 180 -7.94 11.71 -8.50
CA ARG A 180 -7.38 12.16 -9.81
C ARG A 180 -5.86 12.19 -9.88
N SER A 181 -5.17 12.52 -8.79
CA SER A 181 -3.71 12.69 -8.80
C SER A 181 -2.91 11.53 -8.20
N ARG A 182 -3.55 10.64 -7.43
CA ARG A 182 -2.92 9.47 -6.77
C ARG A 182 -1.49 9.81 -6.26
N PRO A 183 -1.35 10.68 -5.25
CA PRO A 183 -0.05 11.12 -4.75
C PRO A 183 0.72 9.98 -4.06
N ILE A 184 2.03 10.07 -3.83
CA ILE A 184 2.74 9.09 -2.98
C ILE A 184 2.30 9.27 -1.51
N ILE A 185 2.21 10.52 -1.06
CA ILE A 185 1.74 10.92 0.27
C ILE A 185 0.48 11.76 0.12
N ASN A 186 -0.61 11.33 0.76
CA ASN A 186 -1.82 12.13 0.84
C ASN A 186 -1.79 13.07 2.05
N THR A 187 -2.10 14.35 1.83
CA THR A 187 -2.05 15.42 2.86
C THR A 187 -3.41 15.84 3.40
N ARG A 188 -4.47 15.06 3.15
CA ARG A 188 -5.78 15.30 3.75
C ARG A 188 -5.69 15.27 5.28
N ASP A 189 -6.11 16.36 5.92
CA ASP A 189 -5.98 16.53 7.37
C ASP A 189 -7.22 16.01 8.12
N GLU A 190 -7.40 14.69 8.12
CA GLU A 190 -8.47 13.99 8.84
C GLU A 190 -7.85 13.01 9.86
N PRO A 191 -7.45 13.49 11.05
CA PRO A 191 -6.59 12.73 11.96
C PRO A 191 -7.30 11.56 12.66
N HIS A 192 -8.63 11.57 12.75
CA HIS A 192 -9.42 10.65 13.60
C HIS A 192 -8.89 10.55 15.05
N ALA A 193 -8.28 11.64 15.51
CA ALA A 193 -7.69 11.83 16.83
C ALA A 193 -7.79 13.32 17.17
N ASP A 194 -7.25 13.71 18.32
CA ASP A 194 -7.12 15.12 18.70
C ASP A 194 -6.32 15.89 17.63
N ALA A 195 -7.01 16.79 16.93
CA ALA A 195 -6.48 17.53 15.79
C ALA A 195 -5.42 18.55 16.19
N GLU A 196 -5.30 18.93 17.47
CA GLU A 196 -4.22 19.80 17.93
C GLU A 196 -2.91 19.02 18.14
N LYS A 197 -3.02 17.73 18.47
CA LYS A 197 -1.88 16.89 18.85
C LYS A 197 -1.35 16.03 17.71
N TYR A 198 -2.23 15.58 16.81
CA TYR A 198 -1.89 14.54 15.85
C TYR A 198 -2.27 14.87 14.41
N ARG A 199 -1.64 14.14 13.48
CA ARG A 199 -2.03 14.03 12.07
C ARG A 199 -2.11 12.55 11.69
N ARG A 200 -2.97 12.25 10.72
CA ARG A 200 -2.98 10.93 10.05
C ARG A 200 -2.22 11.05 8.73
N LEU A 201 -1.03 10.48 8.70
CA LEU A 201 -0.24 10.36 7.47
C LEU A 201 -0.78 9.20 6.64
N HIS A 202 -1.28 9.51 5.45
CA HIS A 202 -1.89 8.54 4.55
C HIS A 202 -0.98 8.29 3.34
N VAL A 203 -0.49 7.06 3.20
CA VAL A 203 0.47 6.66 2.17
C VAL A 203 -0.22 5.68 1.22
N ILE A 204 -0.22 5.97 -0.08
CA ILE A 204 -1.02 5.21 -1.06
C ILE A 204 -0.19 4.50 -2.14
N VAL A 205 1.14 4.56 -2.00
CA VAL A 205 2.10 4.05 -2.98
C VAL A 205 2.36 2.54 -2.87
N GLY A 206 2.03 1.93 -1.72
CA GLY A 206 2.33 0.54 -1.43
C GLY A 206 1.50 -0.44 -2.26
N ASP A 207 2.12 -1.56 -2.64
CA ASP A 207 1.40 -2.70 -3.23
C ASP A 207 0.65 -3.48 -2.13
N SER A 208 -0.41 -4.16 -2.52
CA SER A 208 -1.08 -5.20 -1.74
C SER A 208 -0.15 -6.42 -1.64
N ASN A 209 0.16 -6.87 -0.41
CA ASN A 209 1.10 -7.97 -0.19
C ASN A 209 0.39 -9.19 0.38
N MET A 210 0.63 -10.36 -0.23
CA MET A 210 0.10 -11.65 0.25
C MET A 210 0.94 -12.26 1.39
N ALA A 211 2.25 -12.01 1.38
CA ALA A 211 3.16 -12.52 2.40
C ALA A 211 3.19 -11.59 3.62
N GLU A 212 2.88 -12.14 4.79
CA GLU A 212 2.87 -11.42 6.08
C GLU A 212 4.20 -10.75 6.39
N THR A 213 5.31 -11.40 6.04
CA THR A 213 6.66 -10.87 6.21
C THR A 213 6.90 -9.63 5.36
N THR A 214 6.35 -9.59 4.13
CA THR A 214 6.43 -8.43 3.24
C THR A 214 5.55 -7.29 3.76
N THR A 215 4.34 -7.57 4.23
CA THR A 215 3.48 -6.55 4.89
C THR A 215 4.17 -5.97 6.12
N MET A 216 4.76 -6.81 6.96
CA MET A 216 5.51 -6.38 8.14
C MET A 216 6.75 -5.54 7.76
N LEU A 217 7.45 -5.90 6.69
CA LEU A 217 8.58 -5.13 6.18
C LEU A 217 8.15 -3.78 5.62
N LYS A 218 7.07 -3.74 4.83
CA LYS A 218 6.48 -2.54 4.24
C LYS A 218 6.13 -1.50 5.30
N VAL A 219 5.35 -1.91 6.30
CA VAL A 219 4.87 -1.01 7.36
C VAL A 219 5.96 -0.72 8.38
N GLY A 220 6.68 -1.75 8.82
CA GLY A 220 7.68 -1.61 9.88
C GLY A 220 8.84 -0.70 9.48
N THR A 221 9.29 -0.76 8.22
CA THR A 221 10.37 0.14 7.76
C THR A 221 9.91 1.59 7.64
N ALA A 222 8.67 1.84 7.22
CA ALA A 222 8.11 3.19 7.20
C ALA A 222 7.91 3.76 8.62
N ALA A 223 7.37 2.97 9.54
CA ALA A 223 7.21 3.36 10.94
C ALA A 223 8.55 3.76 11.58
N LEU A 224 9.63 3.02 11.31
CA LEU A 224 10.96 3.37 11.80
C LEU A 224 11.53 4.65 11.21
N VAL A 225 11.30 4.90 9.92
CA VAL A 225 11.72 6.15 9.29
C VAL A 225 11.01 7.32 9.96
N LEU A 226 9.71 7.17 10.25
CA LEU A 226 8.94 8.16 11.00
C LEU A 226 9.48 8.37 12.43
N GLU A 227 9.73 7.30 13.18
CA GLU A 227 10.34 7.39 14.53
C GLU A 227 11.72 8.10 14.49
N MET A 228 12.53 7.85 13.46
CA MET A 228 13.81 8.54 13.28
C MET A 228 13.64 10.03 12.97
N ILE A 229 12.64 10.41 12.17
CA ILE A 229 12.33 11.80 11.87
C ILE A 229 11.85 12.51 13.15
N GLU A 230 10.92 11.91 13.90
CA GLU A 230 10.36 12.47 15.13
C GLU A 230 11.41 12.60 16.25
N SER A 231 12.37 11.68 16.33
CA SER A 231 13.51 11.76 17.26
C SER A 231 14.62 12.73 16.82
N GLY A 232 14.45 13.43 15.69
CA GLY A 232 15.40 14.44 15.22
C GLY A 232 16.70 13.88 14.64
N VAL A 233 16.71 12.61 14.21
CA VAL A 233 17.88 12.00 13.53
C VAL A 233 18.20 12.81 12.27
N ALA A 234 19.47 13.18 12.11
CA ALA A 234 19.93 13.85 10.91
C ALA A 234 19.96 12.89 9.71
N PHE A 235 19.28 13.27 8.62
CA PHE A 235 19.32 12.58 7.34
C PHE A 235 20.21 13.35 6.37
N ARG A 236 20.83 12.62 5.43
CA ARG A 236 21.41 13.25 4.24
C ARG A 236 20.26 13.69 3.34
N ASP A 237 20.52 14.69 2.52
CA ASP A 237 19.56 15.08 1.49
C ASP A 237 19.48 13.98 0.42
N PHE A 238 18.31 13.40 0.28
CA PHE A 238 17.97 12.40 -0.74
C PHE A 238 16.86 12.89 -1.67
N SER A 239 16.64 14.21 -1.74
CA SER A 239 15.62 14.81 -2.58
C SER A 239 15.73 14.33 -4.02
N LEU A 240 14.58 14.05 -4.62
CA LEU A 240 14.47 13.55 -5.98
C LEU A 240 14.05 14.72 -6.88
N ASP A 241 14.74 14.92 -8.02
CA ASP A 241 14.36 15.92 -9.02
C ASP A 241 12.91 15.69 -9.51
N ASN A 242 12.56 14.42 -9.74
CA ASN A 242 11.23 14.02 -10.19
C ASN A 242 10.84 12.68 -9.55
N PRO A 243 10.08 12.69 -8.43
CA PRO A 243 9.65 11.49 -7.73
C PRO A 243 8.85 10.51 -8.60
N ILE A 244 8.10 11.02 -9.59
CA ILE A 244 7.19 10.24 -10.45
C ILE A 244 7.94 9.52 -11.55
N ARG A 245 8.98 10.15 -12.07
CA ARG A 245 9.92 9.47 -12.95
C ARG A 245 10.71 8.42 -12.17
N ALA A 246 11.22 8.79 -11.00
CA ALA A 246 12.03 7.91 -10.17
C ALA A 246 11.28 6.64 -9.73
N ILE A 247 10.02 6.74 -9.31
CA ILE A 247 9.24 5.56 -8.90
C ILE A 247 9.06 4.54 -10.03
N ARG A 248 8.86 5.00 -11.26
CA ARG A 248 8.78 4.11 -12.44
C ARG A 248 10.14 3.50 -12.74
N GLU A 249 11.18 4.32 -12.81
CA GLU A 249 12.56 3.85 -13.08
C GLU A 249 13.03 2.79 -12.08
N VAL A 250 12.71 2.96 -10.78
CA VAL A 250 13.00 1.96 -9.75
C VAL A 250 12.19 0.68 -9.96
N SER A 251 10.91 0.78 -10.31
CA SER A 251 10.06 -0.39 -10.56
C SER A 251 10.60 -1.27 -11.70
N HIS A 252 11.19 -0.66 -12.73
CA HIS A 252 11.76 -1.36 -13.88
C HIS A 252 13.21 -1.86 -13.66
N ASP A 253 13.88 -1.46 -12.57
CA ASP A 253 15.26 -1.88 -12.26
C ASP A 253 15.31 -3.01 -11.23
N LEU A 254 15.29 -4.24 -11.72
CA LEU A 254 15.40 -5.45 -10.88
C LEU A 254 16.74 -5.56 -10.13
N THR A 255 17.75 -4.79 -10.53
CA THR A 255 19.07 -4.82 -9.87
C THR A 255 19.16 -3.85 -8.70
N GLY A 256 18.31 -2.82 -8.67
CA GLY A 256 18.40 -1.70 -7.74
C GLY A 256 19.71 -0.91 -7.82
N ARG A 257 20.45 -1.01 -8.93
CA ARG A 257 21.79 -0.42 -9.09
C ARG A 257 21.76 0.94 -9.79
N ARG A 258 20.65 1.31 -10.43
CA ARG A 258 20.55 2.60 -11.12
C ARG A 258 20.62 3.74 -10.08
N PRO A 259 21.55 4.71 -10.24
CA PRO A 259 21.55 5.91 -9.42
C PRO A 259 20.28 6.70 -9.67
N GLY A 260 19.62 7.15 -8.60
CA GLY A 260 18.54 8.14 -8.74
C GLY A 260 19.12 9.48 -9.18
N GLN A 261 18.42 10.20 -10.07
CA GLN A 261 18.76 11.61 -10.34
C GLN A 261 18.41 12.43 -9.08
N ALA A 262 19.45 12.86 -8.37
CA ALA A 262 19.32 13.65 -7.16
C ALA A 262 18.97 15.10 -7.49
N GLY A 263 18.10 15.68 -6.67
CA GLY A 263 17.77 17.10 -6.62
C GLY A 263 18.99 17.99 -6.84
N ARG A 264 19.00 18.87 -7.85
CA ARG A 264 20.01 19.93 -7.91
C ARG A 264 19.76 20.96 -6.80
N GLY A 265 20.51 20.86 -5.69
CA GLY A 265 20.55 21.92 -4.67
C GLY A 265 21.14 23.24 -5.23
N PRO A 266 20.96 24.38 -4.52
CA PRO A 266 21.42 25.71 -4.96
C PRO A 266 22.93 25.84 -5.23
N SER A 267 23.74 24.88 -4.78
CA SER A 267 25.21 24.86 -4.92
C SER A 267 25.74 23.93 -6.01
N GLY A 268 24.86 23.34 -6.84
CA GLY A 268 25.28 22.79 -8.14
C GLY A 268 26.13 21.51 -8.16
N GLN A 269 26.32 20.79 -7.06
CA GLN A 269 26.99 19.48 -7.06
C GLN A 269 26.33 18.51 -6.07
N CYS A 270 25.52 17.57 -6.59
CA CYS A 270 25.23 16.31 -5.92
C CYS A 270 25.37 15.18 -6.94
N PRO A 271 26.40 14.32 -6.83
CA PRO A 271 26.50 13.14 -7.69
C PRO A 271 25.34 12.19 -7.39
N GLY A 272 24.72 11.64 -8.44
CA GLY A 272 23.62 10.68 -8.31
C GLY A 272 24.00 9.55 -7.37
N HIS A 273 23.21 9.35 -6.32
CA HIS A 273 23.46 8.31 -5.33
C HIS A 273 22.63 7.06 -5.65
N PRO A 274 23.19 5.85 -5.48
CA PRO A 274 22.38 4.64 -5.50
C PRO A 274 21.33 4.74 -4.39
N ALA A 275 20.09 4.36 -4.69
CA ALA A 275 18.99 4.28 -3.76
C ALA A 275 19.35 3.39 -2.55
N ARG A 276 19.87 3.99 -1.47
CA ARG A 276 20.38 3.24 -0.31
C ARG A 276 19.30 3.17 0.79
N VAL A 277 18.40 2.19 0.66
CA VAL A 277 17.58 1.55 1.72
C VAL A 277 18.35 0.98 2.97
N PRO A 278 19.67 0.68 2.97
CA PRO A 278 20.32 -0.16 3.99
C PRO A 278 20.32 0.40 5.42
N ARG A 279 20.36 1.72 5.60
CA ARG A 279 20.54 2.32 6.94
C ARG A 279 19.29 2.16 7.80
N ALA A 280 18.10 2.30 7.20
CA ALA A 280 16.82 2.05 7.86
C ALA A 280 16.68 0.57 8.22
N CYS A 281 16.94 -0.35 7.29
CA CYS A 281 16.96 -1.80 7.58
C CYS A 281 17.98 -2.19 8.64
N ARG A 282 19.12 -1.48 8.71
CA ARG A 282 20.17 -1.69 9.72
C ARG A 282 19.66 -1.39 11.13
N ARG A 283 19.08 -0.21 11.36
CA ARG A 283 18.50 0.16 12.65
C ARG A 283 17.24 -0.63 12.98
N ALA A 284 16.43 -0.94 11.98
CA ALA A 284 15.24 -1.77 12.13
C ALA A 284 15.52 -3.12 12.81
N SER A 285 16.66 -3.74 12.50
CA SER A 285 17.04 -5.04 13.07
C SER A 285 17.60 -4.96 14.49
N GLU A 286 17.89 -3.75 14.96
CA GLU A 286 18.41 -3.46 16.30
C GLU A 286 17.28 -2.97 17.22
N HIS A 287 16.16 -2.48 16.66
CA HIS A 287 15.02 -1.98 17.41
C HIS A 287 14.04 -3.11 17.80
N PRO A 288 13.61 -3.22 19.08
CA PRO A 288 12.82 -4.36 19.58
C PRO A 288 11.49 -4.57 18.83
N ARG A 289 10.80 -3.49 18.47
CA ARG A 289 9.47 -3.53 17.85
C ARG A 289 9.48 -3.92 16.37
N THR A 290 10.63 -3.79 15.71
CA THR A 290 10.76 -3.98 14.26
C THR A 290 11.86 -4.97 13.88
N GLN A 291 12.43 -5.66 14.87
CA GLN A 291 13.61 -6.51 14.69
C GLN A 291 13.43 -7.52 13.56
N ARG A 292 12.24 -8.14 13.47
CA ARG A 292 11.90 -9.10 12.41
C ARG A 292 11.85 -8.43 11.03
N ALA A 293 11.18 -7.28 10.91
CA ALA A 293 11.15 -6.49 9.68
C ALA A 293 12.57 -6.08 9.25
N GLY A 294 13.39 -5.59 10.19
CA GLY A 294 14.76 -5.20 9.88
C GLY A 294 15.64 -6.35 9.40
N ARG A 295 15.53 -7.53 10.03
CA ARG A 295 16.25 -8.73 9.58
C ARG A 295 15.79 -9.17 8.18
N ALA A 296 14.50 -9.12 7.89
CA ALA A 296 13.97 -9.43 6.57
C ALA A 296 14.48 -8.44 5.50
N GLY A 297 14.45 -7.14 5.79
CA GLY A 297 14.96 -6.11 4.88
C GLY A 297 16.46 -6.24 4.60
N ARG A 298 17.28 -6.56 5.62
CA ARG A 298 18.71 -6.84 5.42
C ARG A 298 18.95 -8.06 4.53
N ARG A 299 18.15 -9.12 4.67
CA ARG A 299 18.25 -10.31 3.81
C ARG A 299 17.85 -9.99 2.37
N ALA A 300 16.79 -9.21 2.17
CA ALA A 300 16.30 -8.81 0.85
C ALA A 300 17.34 -7.98 0.06
N LEU A 301 18.12 -7.14 0.73
CA LEU A 301 19.14 -6.29 0.11
C LEU A 301 20.50 -6.99 -0.10
N GLY A 302 20.70 -8.18 0.47
CA GLY A 302 21.96 -8.91 0.43
C GLY A 302 23.11 -8.26 1.24
N PRO A 303 24.29 -8.91 1.31
CA PRO A 303 25.49 -8.28 1.85
C PRO A 303 25.94 -7.17 0.89
N HIS A 304 26.05 -5.93 1.40
CA HIS A 304 26.72 -4.88 0.64
C HIS A 304 28.20 -5.25 0.44
N PRO A 305 28.77 -5.03 -0.77
CA PRO A 305 30.20 -4.83 -0.90
C PRO A 305 30.65 -3.53 -0.22
#